data_AF-X0XYI1-F1
#
_entry.id   AF-X0XYI1-F1
#
_cell.length_a   1.000
_cell.length_b   1.000
_cell.length_c   1.000
_cell.angle_alpha   90.00
_cell.angle_beta   90.00
_cell.angle_gamma   90.00
#
_symmetry.space_group_name_H-M   'P 1'
#
loop_
_entity.id
_entity.type
_entity.pdbx_description
1 polymer ?
#
loop_
_entity_poly.entity_id
_entity_poly.type
_entity_poly.pdbx_seq_one_letter_code
_entity_poly.pdbx_strand_id
1 'polypeptide(L)'
;NDGCFFVVMTGDSRDSKGGYRCAEAETELFLRDSGLSIYNRVVYVEGEFTRLAQAKKTLNYRKFPKREQKIIVAYKGDTAKIGERYRKVGRL
;
A
#
# COMPACT_ATOMS: atom_id res chain seq x y z
N ASN A 1 14.78 4.96 14.57
CA ASN A 1 15.93 4.09 14.25
C ASN A 1 16.22 4.15 12.77
N ASP A 2 17.46 4.44 12.42
CA ASP A 2 17.92 4.48 11.03
C ASP A 2 18.36 3.10 10.56
N GLY A 3 18.18 2.89 9.26
CA GLY A 3 18.43 1.68 8.50
C GLY A 3 17.49 0.52 8.81
N CYS A 4 16.24 0.85 9.18
CA CYS A 4 15.15 -0.10 9.34
C CYS A 4 14.09 0.10 8.25
N PHE A 5 13.41 -0.98 7.89
CA PHE A 5 12.21 -0.92 7.05
C PHE A 5 10.97 -0.63 7.88
N PHE A 6 10.07 0.13 7.30
CA PHE A 6 8.70 0.32 7.75
C PHE A 6 7.76 -0.25 6.68
N VAL A 7 6.95 -1.22 7.04
CA VAL A 7 6.03 -1.90 6.10
C VAL A 7 4.62 -1.69 6.61
N VAL A 8 3.77 -1.13 5.77
CA VAL A 8 2.37 -0.86 6.08
C VAL A 8 1.49 -1.33 4.94
N MET A 9 0.47 -2.12 5.26
CA MET A 9 -0.65 -2.35 4.37
C MET A 9 -1.70 -1.28 4.66
N THR A 10 -2.07 -0.55 3.63
CA THR A 10 -3.12 0.46 3.69
C THR A 10 -3.98 0.31 2.45
N GLY A 11 -5.22 0.73 2.53
CA GLY A 11 -6.05 0.77 1.36
C GLY A 11 -7.14 1.80 1.51
N ASP A 12 -7.54 2.36 0.39
CA ASP A 12 -8.45 3.47 0.39
C ASP A 12 -9.87 3.08 0.85
N SER A 13 -10.49 4.00 1.58
CA SER A 13 -11.87 3.90 2.04
C SER A 13 -12.63 5.16 1.70
N ARG A 14 -13.94 5.03 1.50
CA ARG A 14 -14.82 6.17 1.24
C ARG A 14 -15.35 6.73 2.55
N ASP A 15 -15.47 8.03 2.64
CA ASP A 15 -16.13 8.70 3.74
C ASP A 15 -17.67 8.65 3.61
N SER A 16 -18.37 9.19 4.60
CA SER A 16 -19.84 9.27 4.60
C SER A 16 -20.39 10.22 3.52
N LYS A 17 -19.56 11.11 2.97
CA LYS A 17 -19.92 12.05 1.88
C LYS A 17 -19.70 11.42 0.50
N GLY A 18 -19.11 10.23 0.44
CA GLY A 18 -18.91 9.46 -0.78
C GLY A 18 -17.57 9.70 -1.47
N GLY A 19 -16.67 10.55 -0.95
CA GLY A 19 -15.32 10.73 -1.46
C GLY A 19 -14.37 9.67 -0.92
N TYR A 20 -13.26 9.40 -1.60
CA TYR A 20 -12.17 8.60 -1.02
C TYR A 20 -11.33 9.46 -0.08
N ARG A 21 -10.87 8.87 1.02
CA ARG A 21 -9.94 9.53 1.96
C ARG A 21 -8.51 9.61 1.42
N CYS A 22 -8.18 8.85 0.37
CA CYS A 22 -6.84 8.80 -0.21
C CYS A 22 -5.76 8.43 0.84
N ALA A 23 -6.10 7.55 1.78
CA ALA A 23 -5.23 7.11 2.88
C ALA A 23 -3.92 6.51 2.37
N GLU A 24 -3.92 5.88 1.19
CA GLU A 24 -2.70 5.40 0.54
C GLU A 24 -1.72 6.54 0.23
N ALA A 25 -2.22 7.60 -0.41
CA ALA A 25 -1.40 8.75 -0.79
C ALA A 25 -0.93 9.52 0.45
N GLU A 26 -1.82 9.72 1.42
CA GLU A 26 -1.47 10.36 2.70
C GLU A 26 -0.39 9.59 3.45
N THR A 27 -0.45 8.25 3.45
CA THR A 27 0.58 7.40 4.07
C THR A 27 1.92 7.56 3.36
N GLU A 28 1.95 7.58 2.02
CA GLU A 28 3.19 7.80 1.26
C GLU A 28 3.81 9.18 1.55
N LEU A 29 2.98 10.23 1.57
CA LEU A 29 3.41 11.59 1.87
C LEU A 29 3.97 11.69 3.30
N PHE A 30 3.22 11.19 4.29
CA PHE A 30 3.63 11.18 5.68
C PHE A 30 5.00 10.49 5.89
N LEU A 31 5.22 9.35 5.24
CA LEU A 31 6.48 8.62 5.34
C LEU A 31 7.64 9.39 4.71
N ARG A 32 7.41 10.04 3.55
CA ARG A 32 8.41 10.89 2.89
C ARG A 32 8.76 12.11 3.74
N ASP A 33 7.75 12.80 4.25
CA ASP A 33 7.91 13.97 5.11
C ASP A 33 8.61 13.62 6.44
N SER A 34 8.46 12.36 6.89
CA SER A 34 9.18 11.80 8.04
C SER A 34 10.63 11.38 7.75
N GLY A 35 11.13 11.62 6.53
CA GLY A 35 12.49 11.32 6.09
C GLY A 35 12.71 9.86 5.67
N LEU A 36 11.65 9.13 5.30
CA LEU A 36 11.77 7.78 4.76
C LEU A 36 11.69 7.79 3.23
N SER A 37 12.47 6.91 2.61
CA SER A 37 12.37 6.62 1.18
C SER A 37 11.33 5.53 0.94
N ILE A 38 10.36 5.76 0.06
CA ILE A 38 9.44 4.72 -0.40
C ILE A 38 10.23 3.77 -1.30
N TYR A 39 10.52 2.56 -0.80
CA TYR A 39 11.41 1.60 -1.45
C TYR A 39 10.65 0.67 -2.41
N ASN A 40 9.51 0.11 -1.96
CA ASN A 40 8.64 -0.70 -2.81
C ASN A 40 7.17 -0.32 -2.62
N ARG A 41 6.41 -0.46 -3.70
CA ARG A 41 4.95 -0.33 -3.72
C ARG A 41 4.39 -1.61 -4.32
N VAL A 42 3.62 -2.35 -3.53
CA VAL A 42 3.03 -3.61 -3.95
C VAL A 42 1.51 -3.44 -3.95
N VAL A 43 0.87 -3.83 -5.06
CA VAL A 43 -0.58 -3.95 -5.13
C VAL A 43 -0.95 -5.35 -4.68
N TYR A 44 -1.58 -5.45 -3.51
CA TYR A 44 -2.11 -6.69 -2.98
C TYR A 44 -3.53 -6.88 -3.49
N VAL A 45 -3.72 -7.80 -4.43
CA VAL A 45 -5.03 -8.13 -4.98
C VAL A 45 -5.68 -9.21 -4.12
N GLU A 46 -6.79 -8.85 -3.48
CA GLU A 46 -7.54 -9.77 -2.62
C GLU A 46 -8.39 -10.73 -3.46
N GLY A 47 -8.26 -12.03 -3.17
CA GLY A 47 -9.03 -13.09 -3.82
C GLY A 47 -10.48 -13.11 -3.35
N GLU A 48 -11.33 -12.26 -3.93
CA GLU A 48 -12.72 -12.10 -3.48
C GLU A 48 -13.72 -12.53 -4.57
N PHE A 49 -13.90 -13.85 -4.74
CA PHE A 49 -14.86 -14.41 -5.70
C PHE A 49 -16.29 -13.87 -5.50
N THR A 50 -16.71 -13.75 -4.23
CA THR A 50 -18.06 -13.28 -3.85
C THR A 50 -18.28 -11.80 -4.14
N ARG A 51 -17.28 -10.93 -3.93
CA ARG A 51 -17.40 -9.48 -4.24
C ARG A 51 -17.49 -9.24 -5.74
N LEU A 52 -16.71 -9.98 -6.52
CA LEU A 52 -16.77 -9.93 -7.99
C LEU A 52 -18.15 -10.37 -8.51
N ALA A 53 -18.74 -11.42 -7.94
CA ALA A 53 -20.10 -11.84 -8.30
C ALA A 53 -21.15 -10.73 -8.04
N GLN A 54 -20.91 -9.85 -7.06
CA GLN A 54 -21.79 -8.71 -6.76
C GLN A 54 -21.49 -7.45 -7.59
N ALA A 55 -20.47 -7.46 -8.48
CA ALA A 55 -20.10 -6.31 -9.29
C ALA A 55 -21.27 -5.79 -10.12
N LYS A 56 -22.06 -6.68 -10.75
CA LYS A 56 -23.24 -6.29 -11.55
C LYS A 56 -24.27 -5.49 -10.74
N LYS A 57 -24.49 -5.85 -9.46
CA LYS A 57 -25.42 -5.14 -8.58
C LYS A 57 -24.84 -3.81 -8.10
N THR A 58 -23.58 -3.81 -7.68
CA THR A 58 -22.91 -2.62 -7.14
C THR A 58 -22.66 -1.55 -8.21
N LEU A 59 -22.44 -1.95 -9.46
CA LEU A 59 -22.32 -1.06 -10.61
C LEU A 59 -23.61 -0.27 -10.90
N ASN A 60 -24.80 -0.82 -10.59
CA ASN A 60 -26.06 -0.05 -10.67
C ASN A 60 -26.07 1.13 -9.70
N TYR A 61 -25.34 1.03 -8.59
CA TYR A 61 -25.10 2.13 -7.65
C TYR A 61 -23.86 2.96 -7.99
N ARG A 62 -23.27 2.74 -9.19
CA ARG A 62 -22.06 3.41 -9.68
C ARG A 62 -20.85 3.16 -8.78
N LYS A 63 -20.77 1.97 -8.17
CA LYS A 63 -19.67 1.56 -7.30
C LYS A 63 -19.07 0.25 -7.79
N PHE A 64 -17.75 0.18 -7.74
CA PHE A 64 -17.04 -1.08 -7.94
C PHE A 64 -16.62 -1.63 -6.57
N PRO A 65 -16.74 -2.94 -6.30
CA PRO A 65 -16.25 -3.52 -5.05
C PRO A 65 -14.75 -3.31 -4.92
N LYS A 66 -14.26 -2.92 -3.73
CA LYS A 66 -12.82 -2.88 -3.44
C LYS A 66 -12.24 -4.29 -3.59
N ARG A 67 -11.06 -4.39 -4.21
CA ARG A 67 -10.36 -5.66 -4.48
C ARG A 67 -8.85 -5.56 -4.28
N GLU A 68 -8.36 -4.41 -3.87
CA GLU A 68 -6.95 -4.20 -3.68
C GLU A 68 -6.70 -3.49 -2.36
N GLN A 69 -5.50 -3.69 -1.85
CA GLN A 69 -4.84 -2.82 -0.90
C GLN A 69 -3.41 -2.59 -1.37
N LYS A 70 -2.76 -1.54 -0.91
CA LYS A 70 -1.33 -1.33 -1.13
C LYS A 70 -0.51 -1.73 0.07
N ILE A 71 0.57 -2.45 -0.19
CA ILE A 71 1.65 -2.62 0.78
C ILE A 71 2.75 -1.63 0.39
N ILE A 72 2.98 -0.66 1.27
CA ILE A 72 4.02 0.34 1.14
C ILE A 72 5.19 -0.10 2.01
N VAL A 73 6.35 -0.26 1.37
CA VAL A 73 7.62 -0.55 2.05
C VAL A 73 8.47 0.71 1.99
N ALA A 74 8.74 1.30 3.14
CA ALA A 74 9.59 2.47 3.29
C ALA A 74 10.87 2.12 4.05
N TYR A 75 11.94 2.88 3.84
CA TYR A 75 13.22 2.69 4.49
C TYR A 75 13.73 4.02 5.06
N LYS A 76 14.19 4.00 6.31
CA LYS A 76 14.79 5.19 6.94
C LYS A 76 16.30 5.16 6.76
N GLY A 77 16.87 6.12 6.04
CA GLY A 77 18.32 6.21 5.77
C GLY A 77 18.71 5.89 4.32
N ASP A 78 20.00 5.66 4.10
CA ASP A 78 20.58 5.46 2.76
C ASP A 78 20.24 4.07 2.19
N THR A 79 19.43 4.05 1.14
CA THR A 79 18.98 2.81 0.47
C THR A 79 20.13 2.04 -0.17
N ALA A 80 21.24 2.69 -0.54
CA ALA A 80 22.39 2.01 -1.14
C ALA A 80 23.08 1.05 -0.13
N LYS A 81 22.98 1.35 1.18
CA LYS A 81 23.60 0.57 2.26
C LYS A 81 22.72 -0.57 2.78
N ILE A 82 21.53 -0.79 2.21
CA ILE A 82 20.63 -1.87 2.62
C ILE A 82 21.33 -3.23 2.56
N GLY A 83 22.11 -3.48 1.51
CA GLY A 83 22.81 -4.75 1.30
C GLY A 83 23.90 -5.06 2.34
N GLU A 84 24.42 -4.04 3.03
CA GLU A 84 25.39 -4.21 4.12
C GLU A 84 24.70 -4.71 5.41
N ARG A 85 23.44 -4.28 5.61
CA ARG A 85 22.66 -4.60 6.82
C ARG A 85 21.82 -5.86 6.69
N TYR A 86 21.23 -6.06 5.52
CA TYR A 86 20.32 -7.17 5.24
C TYR A 86 20.95 -8.12 4.24
N ARG A 87 21.13 -9.38 4.67
CA ARG A 87 21.65 -10.43 3.80
C ARG A 87 20.69 -10.66 2.64
N LYS A 88 21.25 -10.89 1.45
CA LYS A 88 20.47 -11.31 0.28
C LYS A 88 19.78 -12.63 0.58
N VAL A 89 18.48 -12.72 0.30
CA VAL A 89 17.72 -13.95 0.40
C VAL A 89 17.94 -14.72 -0.91
N GLY A 90 18.86 -15.69 -0.88
CA GLY A 90 19.12 -16.60 -2.00
C GLY A 90 19.76 -15.96 -3.24
N ARG A 91 19.92 -16.80 -4.27
CA ARG A 91 20.26 -16.37 -5.65
C ARG A 91 18.95 -16.15 -6.39
N LEU A 92 18.75 -14.95 -6.91
CA LEU A 92 17.86 -14.71 -8.05
C LEU A 92 18.61 -15.09 -9.33
#